data_AF-A0A0U1M3R8-F1
#
_entry.id   AF-A0A0U1M3R8-F1
#
_cell.length_a   1.000
_cell.length_b   1.000
_cell.length_c   1.000
_cell.angle_alpha   90.00
_cell.angle_beta   90.00
_cell.angle_gamma   90.00
#
_symmetry.space_group_name_H-M   'P 1'
#
loop_
_entity.id
_entity.type
_entity.pdbx_description
1 polymer ?
#
loop_
_entity_poly.entity_id
_entity_poly.type
_entity_poly.pdbx_seq_one_letter_code
_entity_poly.pdbx_strand_id
1 'polypeptide(L)'
;MSVAPNADPGAAPQDPAETSPKKKGRTNTPWTAEEEQRLKVMRDAGKSWSEIAKDMHYAEFGEDESIALREAIKEYEANKWKVIGQKVGKPAKDLLDYGVLMGYQFDIMGQVEEINVAGPGSAEKTEALTPRHADDGNARAPIRQHLRGYMKRFEDQLVEYNIEARGIERVEENERHVLSWVAYLQVFLLWVSINLAANNVTLGMLGPAVYSLSFRDSALCSVFGVFVGSLAAAWAATWGPVSGNRTLVFGRYAMGWWPSKIIVLLNIIQMIGYCLIDCVVGGQILSAVSPNYGMSVAVGIVVVAIITWCIATFGIKIFHYYERFAFLPQLIVICILFGVSANKYDLETPSVGNSATIVGNRLSFFSICLSAAITYAPLAADFFVYYPPNTPKVISFGLTFLGLMLSFTMAFLVGIGLASGIGTDKAYSDAWNVGAGALIVEGFSPVKGFGKFCSVIVALGLISNTIPPTYSAGIDFQILGRYAELVPRIVWNTIGVIIYTVCALAGQSHLSEIFTNFLALMGYWVAIWLAILLEERYIFRRRSGYNWAIWDDPTKLPIGVAAFVAFVVGWVGAVICMAQVWYIGPLAKLVGDYGADMGNYVGFSWGALVYPPLRYLELRFIGR
;
A
#
# COMPACT_ATOMS: atom_id res chain seq x y z
N MET A 1 7.39 -58.11 -57.62
CA MET A 1 8.02 -59.25 -56.90
C MET A 1 8.09 -58.83 -55.45
N SER A 2 6.99 -59.05 -54.71
CA SER A 2 6.72 -60.21 -53.83
C SER A 2 7.28 -59.95 -52.42
N VAL A 3 6.63 -60.16 -51.28
CA VAL A 3 5.35 -60.72 -50.83
C VAL A 3 5.31 -60.34 -49.32
N ALA A 4 4.16 -59.95 -48.75
CA ALA A 4 3.92 -59.88 -47.29
C ALA A 4 3.59 -61.30 -46.76
N PRO A 5 3.71 -61.69 -45.45
CA PRO A 5 2.83 -61.15 -44.39
C PRO A 5 3.26 -61.29 -42.88
N ASN A 6 2.53 -60.57 -42.02
CA ASN A 6 2.00 -60.87 -40.66
C ASN A 6 2.79 -61.57 -39.53
N ALA A 7 2.69 -60.90 -38.36
CA ALA A 7 2.27 -61.38 -37.01
C ALA A 7 3.32 -61.72 -35.92
N ASP A 8 3.13 -61.04 -34.78
CA ASP A 8 3.69 -61.22 -33.42
C ASP A 8 3.48 -62.63 -32.83
N PRO A 9 4.28 -63.04 -31.81
CA PRO A 9 3.74 -63.05 -30.43
C PRO A 9 4.75 -62.79 -29.27
N GLY A 10 4.26 -62.14 -28.19
CA GLY A 10 4.73 -62.27 -26.79
C GLY A 10 5.68 -61.17 -26.27
N ALA A 11 5.25 -60.13 -25.53
CA ALA A 11 4.90 -60.09 -24.08
C ALA A 11 6.02 -60.68 -23.18
N ALA A 12 6.67 -60.00 -22.22
CA ALA A 12 6.33 -58.91 -21.28
C ALA A 12 7.65 -58.33 -20.67
N PRO A 13 7.68 -57.43 -19.65
CA PRO A 13 6.64 -56.56 -19.09
C PRO A 13 6.99 -55.05 -19.16
N GLN A 14 5.94 -54.22 -19.23
CA GLN A 14 6.03 -52.78 -19.02
C GLN A 14 6.11 -52.49 -17.51
N ASP A 15 7.17 -51.82 -17.08
CA ASP A 15 7.19 -51.18 -15.76
C ASP A 15 6.27 -49.94 -15.78
N PRO A 16 5.43 -49.76 -14.75
CA PRO A 16 4.36 -48.78 -14.77
C PRO A 16 4.91 -47.36 -14.66
N ALA A 17 4.38 -46.49 -15.52
CA ALA A 17 4.50 -45.05 -15.43
C ALA A 17 4.17 -44.57 -14.01
N GLU A 18 5.11 -43.89 -13.38
CA GLU A 18 4.94 -43.24 -12.09
C GLU A 18 4.00 -42.04 -12.26
N THR A 19 2.70 -42.31 -12.28
CA THR A 19 1.67 -41.29 -12.20
C THR A 19 1.73 -40.68 -10.80
N SER A 20 2.07 -39.40 -10.74
CA SER A 20 1.97 -38.56 -9.54
C SER A 20 0.57 -38.75 -8.90
N PRO A 21 0.46 -38.94 -7.58
CA PRO A 21 -0.82 -39.28 -6.97
C PRO A 21 -1.80 -38.11 -7.13
N LYS A 22 -2.89 -38.35 -7.84
CA LYS A 22 -4.06 -37.45 -7.86
C LYS A 22 -4.53 -37.25 -6.42
N LYS A 23 -4.61 -35.98 -5.97
CA LYS A 23 -5.23 -35.59 -4.70
C LYS A 23 -6.66 -36.12 -4.66
N LYS A 24 -6.90 -37.18 -3.88
CA LYS A 24 -8.24 -37.66 -3.53
C LYS A 24 -8.63 -36.99 -2.21
N GLY A 25 -9.55 -36.02 -2.27
CA GLY A 25 -10.33 -35.62 -1.09
C GLY A 25 -11.19 -36.81 -0.67
N ARG A 26 -10.96 -37.32 0.54
CA ARG A 26 -11.55 -38.57 1.04
C ARG A 26 -12.51 -38.23 2.17
N THR A 27 -13.81 -38.20 1.88
CA THR A 27 -14.87 -38.15 2.89
C THR A 27 -15.20 -39.58 3.36
N ASN A 28 -15.18 -39.80 4.67
CA ASN A 28 -15.72 -40.95 5.41
C ASN A 28 -15.38 -42.37 4.89
N THR A 29 -14.11 -42.79 4.99
CA THR A 29 -13.76 -44.22 4.95
C THR A 29 -12.96 -44.63 6.19
N PRO A 30 -13.23 -45.79 6.81
CA PRO A 30 -12.47 -46.29 7.94
C PRO A 30 -10.99 -46.48 7.58
N TRP A 31 -10.12 -46.27 8.56
CA TRP A 31 -8.68 -46.51 8.45
C TRP A 31 -8.40 -47.98 8.13
N THR A 32 -7.41 -48.23 7.28
CA THR A 32 -6.91 -49.61 7.10
C THR A 32 -6.07 -50.01 8.31
N ALA A 33 -5.94 -51.31 8.57
CA ALA A 33 -5.15 -51.83 9.69
C ALA A 33 -3.68 -51.36 9.64
N GLU A 34 -3.14 -51.12 8.44
CA GLU A 34 -1.78 -50.59 8.24
C GLU A 34 -1.66 -49.10 8.62
N GLU A 35 -2.69 -48.30 8.32
CA GLU A 35 -2.75 -46.88 8.71
C GLU A 35 -2.90 -46.73 10.23
N GLU A 36 -3.74 -47.56 10.87
CA GLU A 36 -3.88 -47.57 12.33
C GLU A 36 -2.58 -47.96 13.04
N GLN A 37 -1.85 -48.94 12.50
CA GLN A 37 -0.57 -49.37 13.08
C GLN A 37 0.50 -48.27 12.93
N ARG A 38 0.51 -47.53 11.82
CA ARG A 38 1.40 -46.38 11.62
C ARG A 38 1.07 -45.21 12.56
N LEU A 39 -0.22 -44.91 12.76
CA LEU A 39 -0.70 -43.94 13.75
C LEU A 39 -0.25 -44.29 15.16
N LYS A 40 -0.36 -45.58 15.53
CA LYS A 40 0.03 -46.07 16.86
C LYS A 40 1.53 -45.91 17.10
N VAL A 41 2.37 -46.24 16.11
CA VAL A 41 3.84 -46.05 16.18
C VAL A 41 4.21 -44.58 16.34
N MET A 42 3.55 -43.66 15.62
CA MET A 42 3.84 -42.23 15.73
C MET A 42 3.39 -41.63 17.06
N ARG A 43 2.27 -42.11 17.61
CA ARG A 43 1.76 -41.70 18.92
C ARG A 43 2.64 -42.22 20.05
N ASP A 44 3.11 -43.45 19.97
CA ASP A 44 4.03 -44.02 20.97
C ASP A 44 5.43 -43.40 20.89
N ALA A 45 5.81 -42.83 19.74
CA ALA A 45 6.99 -41.99 19.57
C ALA A 45 6.81 -40.54 20.10
N GLY A 46 5.65 -40.19 20.66
CA GLY A 46 5.40 -38.89 21.30
C GLY A 46 5.14 -37.72 20.35
N LYS A 47 4.91 -37.98 19.05
CA LYS A 47 4.61 -36.92 18.07
C LYS A 47 3.26 -36.25 18.36
N SER A 48 3.19 -34.94 18.12
CA SER A 48 1.94 -34.18 18.26
C SER A 48 0.99 -34.43 17.08
N TRP A 49 -0.31 -34.25 17.30
CA TRP A 49 -1.33 -34.46 16.26
C TRP A 49 -1.14 -33.58 15.01
N SER A 50 -0.55 -32.39 15.15
CA SER A 50 -0.24 -31.51 14.02
C SER A 50 0.92 -32.02 13.17
N GLU A 51 1.90 -32.69 13.78
CA GLU A 51 3.01 -33.34 13.08
C GLU A 51 2.54 -34.61 12.37
N ILE A 52 1.68 -35.40 13.02
CA ILE A 52 1.06 -36.60 12.42
C ILE A 52 0.21 -36.20 11.20
N ALA A 53 -0.57 -35.13 11.29
CA ALA A 53 -1.39 -34.63 10.18
C ALA A 53 -0.56 -34.14 8.99
N LYS A 54 0.61 -33.51 9.25
CA LYS A 54 1.55 -33.11 8.19
C LYS A 54 2.21 -34.31 7.51
N ASP A 55 2.65 -35.31 8.29
CA ASP A 55 3.34 -36.51 7.79
C ASP A 55 2.40 -37.42 6.98
N MET A 56 1.09 -37.37 7.27
CA MET A 56 0.06 -38.16 6.60
C MET A 56 -0.64 -37.45 5.42
N HIS A 57 -0.31 -36.19 5.12
CA HIS A 57 -0.81 -35.42 3.97
C HIS A 57 -2.36 -35.44 3.77
N TYR A 58 -3.13 -35.12 4.80
CA TYR A 58 -4.58 -34.82 4.73
C TYR A 58 -4.87 -33.66 5.73
N ALA A 59 -5.73 -32.65 5.53
CA ALA A 59 -6.86 -32.42 4.64
C ALA A 59 -7.17 -30.90 4.52
N GLU A 60 -7.97 -30.49 3.52
CA GLU A 60 -8.84 -29.32 3.58
C GLU A 60 -10.06 -29.68 4.46
N PHE A 61 -10.40 -28.86 5.45
CA PHE A 61 -11.54 -29.12 6.32
C PHE A 61 -12.86 -28.91 5.57
N GLY A 62 -13.74 -29.91 5.61
CA GLY A 62 -15.14 -29.74 5.22
C GLY A 62 -15.87 -28.82 6.19
N GLU A 63 -16.97 -28.21 5.74
CA GLU A 63 -17.73 -27.22 6.50
C GLU A 63 -18.22 -27.79 7.86
N ASP A 64 -18.64 -29.06 7.88
CA ASP A 64 -19.10 -29.77 9.08
C ASP A 64 -17.96 -30.06 10.09
N GLU A 65 -16.76 -30.38 9.61
CA GLU A 65 -15.58 -30.59 10.46
C GLU A 65 -15.07 -29.26 11.05
N SER A 66 -15.22 -28.17 10.30
CA SER A 66 -14.91 -26.82 10.79
C SER A 66 -15.86 -26.37 11.90
N ILE A 67 -17.13 -26.79 11.84
CA ILE A 67 -18.14 -26.53 12.88
C ILE A 67 -17.82 -27.37 14.13
N ALA A 68 -17.54 -28.66 13.96
CA ALA A 68 -17.15 -29.53 15.06
C ALA A 68 -15.86 -29.05 15.76
N LEU A 69 -14.88 -28.58 14.98
CA LEU A 69 -13.64 -27.99 15.51
C LEU A 69 -13.92 -26.68 16.27
N ARG A 70 -14.82 -25.82 15.77
CA ARG A 70 -15.25 -24.59 16.47
C ARG A 70 -15.98 -24.88 17.78
N GLU A 71 -16.81 -25.92 17.81
CA GLU A 71 -17.49 -26.35 19.04
C GLU A 71 -16.51 -26.95 20.05
N ALA A 72 -15.56 -27.77 19.60
CA ALA A 72 -14.50 -28.33 20.46
C ALA A 72 -13.59 -27.24 21.03
N ILE A 73 -13.26 -26.20 20.25
CA ILE A 73 -12.50 -25.03 20.73
C ILE A 73 -13.32 -24.24 21.76
N LYS A 74 -14.63 -24.02 21.53
CA LYS A 74 -15.51 -23.37 22.51
C LYS A 74 -15.60 -24.16 23.81
N GLU A 75 -15.69 -25.48 23.74
CA GLU A 75 -15.76 -26.35 24.91
C GLU A 75 -14.44 -26.39 25.68
N TYR A 76 -13.31 -26.40 24.96
CA TYR A 76 -11.97 -26.28 25.55
C TYR A 76 -11.78 -24.94 26.27
N GLU A 77 -12.19 -23.83 25.66
CA GLU A 77 -12.14 -22.51 26.30
C GLU A 77 -13.06 -22.42 27.53
N ALA A 78 -14.29 -22.94 27.46
CA ALA A 78 -15.21 -22.98 28.59
C ALA A 78 -14.63 -23.79 29.79
N ASN A 79 -13.93 -24.88 29.51
CA ASN A 79 -13.25 -25.67 30.54
C ASN A 79 -12.00 -24.94 31.10
N LYS A 80 -11.28 -24.19 30.28
CA LYS A 80 -10.17 -23.33 30.73
C LYS A 80 -10.67 -22.21 31.66
N TRP A 81 -11.80 -21.59 31.35
CA TRP A 81 -12.44 -20.57 32.19
C TRP A 81 -13.03 -21.14 33.49
N LYS A 82 -13.47 -22.40 33.52
CA LYS A 82 -13.83 -23.10 34.78
C LYS A 82 -12.64 -23.25 35.72
N VAL A 83 -11.46 -23.61 35.21
CA VAL A 83 -10.23 -23.75 36.01
C VAL A 83 -9.76 -22.38 36.51
N ILE A 84 -9.88 -21.34 35.69
CA ILE A 84 -9.55 -19.95 36.09
C ILE A 84 -10.56 -19.44 37.12
N GLY A 85 -11.86 -19.71 36.94
CA GLY A 85 -12.90 -19.35 37.91
C GLY A 85 -12.71 -20.00 39.28
N GLN A 86 -12.28 -21.26 39.32
CA GLN A 86 -11.91 -21.93 40.59
C GLN A 86 -10.70 -21.28 41.27
N LYS A 87 -9.71 -20.81 40.52
CA LYS A 87 -8.52 -20.13 41.08
C LYS A 87 -8.80 -18.71 41.54
N VAL A 88 -9.80 -18.04 40.96
CA VAL A 88 -10.16 -16.63 41.25
C VAL A 88 -11.42 -16.52 42.14
N GLY A 89 -12.02 -17.66 42.52
CA GLY A 89 -13.18 -17.71 43.42
C GLY A 89 -14.48 -17.15 42.82
N LYS A 90 -14.60 -17.11 41.49
CA LYS A 90 -15.76 -16.55 40.78
C LYS A 90 -16.37 -17.53 39.77
N PRO A 91 -17.70 -17.49 39.52
CA PRO A 91 -18.35 -18.36 38.55
C PRO A 91 -17.80 -18.12 37.14
N ALA A 92 -17.57 -19.20 36.37
CA ALA A 92 -16.98 -19.13 35.02
C ALA A 92 -17.82 -18.29 34.03
N LYS A 93 -19.13 -18.19 34.26
CA LYS A 93 -20.06 -17.40 33.43
C LYS A 93 -19.80 -15.89 33.53
N ASP A 94 -19.48 -15.40 34.74
CA ASP A 94 -19.19 -13.99 34.97
C ASP A 94 -17.84 -13.58 34.36
N LEU A 95 -16.86 -14.50 34.32
CA LEU A 95 -15.57 -14.28 33.67
C LEU A 95 -15.68 -14.28 32.14
N LEU A 96 -16.62 -15.06 31.59
CA LEU A 96 -16.92 -15.09 30.16
C LEU A 96 -17.58 -13.79 29.70
N ASP A 97 -18.49 -13.23 30.50
CA ASP A 97 -19.09 -11.92 30.24
C ASP A 97 -18.06 -10.78 30.37
N TYR A 98 -17.14 -10.86 31.34
CA TYR A 98 -15.99 -9.94 31.45
C TYR A 98 -14.98 -10.08 30.29
N GLY A 99 -14.75 -11.29 29.79
CA GLY A 99 -13.87 -11.56 28.65
C GLY A 99 -14.43 -11.07 27.31
N VAL A 100 -15.75 -11.17 27.12
CA VAL A 100 -16.45 -10.64 25.93
C VAL A 100 -16.52 -9.11 25.98
N LEU A 101 -16.65 -8.50 27.17
CA LEU A 101 -16.58 -7.04 27.35
C LEU A 101 -15.18 -6.44 27.16
N MET A 102 -14.11 -7.23 27.27
CA MET A 102 -12.73 -6.78 27.00
C MET A 102 -12.26 -7.02 25.55
N GLY A 103 -13.14 -7.49 24.65
CA GLY A 103 -12.85 -7.71 23.23
C GLY A 103 -12.83 -6.43 22.37
N TYR A 104 -13.24 -5.29 22.93
CA TYR A 104 -12.99 -3.97 22.37
C TYR A 104 -12.68 -3.04 23.54
N GLN A 105 -11.56 -2.31 23.44
CA GLN A 105 -11.24 -1.09 24.20
C GLN A 105 -10.33 -1.26 25.45
N PHE A 106 -9.05 -0.96 25.22
CA PHE A 106 -8.00 -0.40 26.10
C PHE A 106 -7.09 -1.27 26.98
N ASP A 107 -5.82 -0.98 26.72
CA ASP A 107 -4.65 -1.07 27.57
C ASP A 107 -4.73 -0.11 28.78
N ILE A 108 -4.00 -0.48 29.83
CA ILE A 108 -3.56 0.29 31.00
C ILE A 108 -4.57 0.48 32.16
N MET A 109 -4.41 -0.34 33.21
CA MET A 109 -4.12 0.17 34.57
C MET A 109 -3.62 -0.94 35.50
N GLY A 110 -2.48 -0.70 36.17
CA GLY A 110 -2.14 -1.38 37.43
C GLY A 110 -0.65 -1.59 37.68
N GLN A 111 0.02 -0.59 38.28
CA GLN A 111 0.98 -0.86 39.36
C GLN A 111 0.35 -0.39 40.67
N VAL A 112 0.47 -1.25 41.67
CA VAL A 112 -0.10 -1.19 43.03
C VAL A 112 0.99 -0.74 44.01
N GLU A 113 0.61 0.01 45.05
CA GLU A 113 1.06 -0.05 46.47
C GLU A 113 0.74 1.29 47.16
N GLU A 114 0.50 1.45 48.47
CA GLU A 114 -0.21 0.69 49.50
C GLU A 114 -0.51 1.72 50.63
N ILE A 115 -1.71 1.63 51.20
CA ILE A 115 -2.17 1.90 52.59
C ILE A 115 -1.31 2.77 53.55
N ASN A 116 -1.90 3.84 54.13
CA ASN A 116 -2.00 4.02 55.61
C ASN A 116 -2.88 5.20 56.13
N VAL A 117 -3.91 4.81 56.90
CA VAL A 117 -4.47 5.28 58.19
C VAL A 117 -4.44 6.78 58.63
N ALA A 118 -5.67 7.32 58.75
CA ALA A 118 -6.30 8.21 59.75
C ALA A 118 -5.52 9.25 60.61
N GLY A 119 -6.11 10.46 60.72
CA GLY A 119 -5.97 11.39 61.86
C GLY A 119 -6.59 12.79 61.57
N PRO A 120 -7.47 13.34 62.44
CA PRO A 120 -8.15 14.63 62.20
C PRO A 120 -7.41 15.81 62.86
N GLY A 121 -7.46 17.00 62.27
CA GLY A 121 -6.86 18.19 62.89
C GLY A 121 -7.02 19.48 62.09
N SER A 122 -7.92 20.33 62.58
CA SER A 122 -8.19 21.74 62.29
C SER A 122 -6.99 22.65 61.99
N ALA A 123 -7.16 23.62 61.07
CA ALA A 123 -7.02 25.07 61.36
C ALA A 123 -7.38 25.93 60.13
N GLU A 124 -8.29 26.89 60.35
CA GLU A 124 -8.65 28.00 59.45
C GLU A 124 -7.45 28.88 59.06
N LYS A 125 -7.52 29.53 57.89
CA LYS A 125 -7.63 31.00 57.82
C LYS A 125 -7.83 31.58 56.40
N THR A 126 -8.95 32.30 56.30
CA THR A 126 -9.16 33.62 55.68
C THR A 126 -9.42 33.72 54.17
N GLU A 127 -10.66 34.13 53.89
CA GLU A 127 -11.26 34.56 52.63
C GLU A 127 -10.68 35.87 52.06
N ALA A 128 -10.82 36.03 50.74
CA ALA A 128 -11.19 37.31 50.12
C ALA A 128 -12.20 37.03 48.99
N LEU A 129 -13.40 37.62 49.11
CA LEU A 129 -14.57 37.49 48.22
C LEU A 129 -14.33 38.14 46.84
N THR A 130 -14.93 37.66 45.73
CA THR A 130 -16.28 37.99 45.22
C THR A 130 -16.49 37.33 43.82
N PRO A 131 -17.69 37.38 43.19
CA PRO A 131 -18.85 36.52 43.39
C PRO A 131 -19.10 35.53 42.22
N ARG A 132 -19.78 34.42 42.55
CA ARG A 132 -20.25 33.38 41.62
C ARG A 132 -21.41 33.84 40.75
N HIS A 133 -21.39 33.47 39.46
CA HIS A 133 -22.59 33.11 38.71
C HIS A 133 -22.44 31.70 38.13
N ALA A 134 -23.57 30.99 38.13
CA ALA A 134 -23.75 29.55 38.18
C ALA A 134 -23.14 28.79 36.99
N ASP A 135 -22.51 27.66 37.30
CA ASP A 135 -22.20 26.60 36.34
C ASP A 135 -22.79 25.30 36.90
N ASP A 136 -24.00 24.98 36.47
CA ASP A 136 -24.62 23.68 36.70
C ASP A 136 -24.18 22.73 35.59
N GLY A 137 -23.41 21.71 35.98
CA GLY A 137 -23.47 20.38 35.40
C GLY A 137 -22.64 20.11 34.13
N ASN A 138 -21.38 19.65 34.30
CA ASN A 138 -20.90 18.51 33.51
C ASN A 138 -19.64 17.84 34.11
N ALA A 139 -19.83 16.80 34.92
CA ALA A 139 -18.75 15.96 35.46
C ALA A 139 -17.94 15.16 34.40
N ARG A 140 -18.17 15.40 33.09
CA ARG A 140 -17.40 14.82 31.96
C ARG A 140 -16.28 15.72 31.42
N ALA A 141 -16.11 16.92 31.98
CA ALA A 141 -15.08 17.88 31.56
C ALA A 141 -13.62 17.57 31.99
N PRO A 142 -13.31 16.99 33.17
CA PRO A 142 -11.93 17.02 33.68
C PRO A 142 -10.97 16.09 32.90
N ILE A 143 -11.41 14.88 32.53
CA ILE A 143 -10.59 13.94 31.74
C ILE A 143 -10.20 14.53 30.38
N ARG A 144 -11.11 15.31 29.77
CA ARG A 144 -10.92 15.94 28.46
C ARG A 144 -9.91 17.09 28.49
N GLN A 145 -9.86 17.83 29.60
CA GLN A 145 -8.88 18.90 29.82
C GLN A 145 -7.48 18.33 30.11
N HIS A 146 -7.41 17.24 30.88
CA HIS A 146 -6.14 16.59 31.20
C HIS A 146 -5.49 15.95 29.96
N LEU A 147 -6.22 15.15 29.17
CA LEU A 147 -5.70 14.58 27.91
C LEU A 147 -5.22 15.65 26.93
N ARG A 148 -5.99 16.73 26.75
CA ARG A 148 -5.61 17.85 25.90
C ARG A 148 -4.36 18.58 26.43
N GLY A 149 -4.20 18.66 27.76
CA GLY A 149 -3.02 19.23 28.40
C GLY A 149 -1.76 18.36 28.25
N TYR A 150 -1.89 17.03 28.38
CA TYR A 150 -0.79 16.08 28.14
C TYR A 150 -0.37 16.07 26.67
N MET A 151 -1.34 16.05 25.75
CA MET A 151 -1.06 16.09 24.32
C MET A 151 -0.44 17.42 23.90
N LYS A 152 -0.90 18.55 24.44
CA LYS A 152 -0.29 19.86 24.19
C LYS A 152 1.14 19.94 24.73
N ARG A 153 1.41 19.39 25.92
CA ARG A 153 2.78 19.30 26.46
C ARG A 153 3.68 18.39 25.62
N PHE A 154 3.12 17.30 25.07
CA PHE A 154 3.82 16.43 24.15
C PHE A 154 4.09 17.13 22.81
N GLU A 155 3.12 17.85 22.26
CA GLU A 155 3.29 18.70 21.07
C GLU A 155 4.33 19.81 21.31
N ASP A 156 4.27 20.49 22.45
CA ASP A 156 5.24 21.53 22.84
C ASP A 156 6.65 20.93 22.94
N GLN A 157 6.79 19.71 23.50
CA GLN A 157 8.07 18.96 23.47
C GLN A 157 8.50 18.58 22.05
N LEU A 158 7.59 18.10 21.20
CA LEU A 158 7.89 17.77 19.79
C LEU A 158 8.35 19.02 19.01
N VAL A 159 7.73 20.17 19.25
CA VAL A 159 8.12 21.47 18.68
C VAL A 159 9.49 21.90 19.21
N GLU A 160 9.75 21.74 20.51
CA GLU A 160 11.07 21.97 21.13
C GLU A 160 12.16 21.07 20.52
N TYR A 161 11.80 19.83 20.15
CA TYR A 161 12.65 18.90 19.40
C TYR A 161 12.64 19.09 17.87
N ASN A 162 12.08 20.18 17.33
CA ASN A 162 12.03 20.47 15.89
C ASN A 162 11.27 19.44 15.01
N ILE A 163 10.42 18.62 15.62
CA ILE A 163 9.55 17.67 14.92
C ILE A 163 8.33 18.44 14.41
N GLU A 164 8.07 18.37 13.11
CA GLU A 164 6.99 19.12 12.44
C GLU A 164 5.63 18.78 13.08
N ALA A 165 5.13 19.63 13.96
CA ALA A 165 3.86 19.45 14.68
C ALA A 165 2.63 19.82 13.83
N ARG A 166 2.81 20.49 12.69
CA ARG A 166 1.71 20.92 11.82
C ARG A 166 1.09 19.71 11.11
N GLY A 167 -0.20 19.49 11.34
CA GLY A 167 -1.00 18.46 10.70
C GLY A 167 -1.65 18.95 9.41
N ILE A 168 -2.98 18.99 9.40
CA ILE A 168 -3.83 19.31 8.24
C ILE A 168 -4.08 20.80 8.06
N GLU A 169 -3.64 21.63 9.01
CA GLU A 169 -3.85 23.08 8.99
C GLU A 169 -3.24 23.72 7.74
N ARG A 170 -3.99 24.67 7.17
CA ARG A 170 -3.55 25.46 6.03
C ARG A 170 -2.28 26.25 6.38
N VAL A 171 -1.32 26.23 5.46
CA VAL A 171 -0.13 27.07 5.56
C VAL A 171 -0.46 28.50 5.10
N GLU A 172 -0.42 29.43 6.05
CA GLU A 172 -0.66 30.84 5.80
C GLU A 172 0.50 31.49 5.03
N GLU A 173 0.22 32.59 4.34
CA GLU A 173 1.15 33.20 3.39
C GLU A 173 2.46 33.68 4.03
N ASN A 174 2.40 34.11 5.29
CA ASN A 174 3.52 34.59 6.09
C ASN A 174 4.47 33.46 6.56
N GLU A 175 4.04 32.21 6.50
CA GLU A 175 4.83 31.05 6.96
C GLU A 175 5.51 30.31 5.79
N ARG A 176 5.33 30.82 4.56
CA ARG A 176 5.87 30.22 3.33
C ARG A 176 7.32 30.63 3.11
N HIS A 177 8.07 29.73 2.49
CA HIS A 177 9.49 29.93 2.24
C HIS A 177 9.73 30.92 1.11
N VAL A 178 10.80 31.72 1.23
CA VAL A 178 11.32 32.49 0.09
C VAL A 178 12.09 31.53 -0.82
N LEU A 179 11.60 31.34 -2.05
CA LEU A 179 12.20 30.41 -3.00
C LEU A 179 13.41 31.01 -3.71
N SER A 180 14.49 30.24 -3.76
CA SER A 180 15.62 30.42 -4.68
C SER A 180 15.43 29.57 -5.94
N TRP A 181 16.17 29.85 -7.02
CA TRP A 181 16.21 29.00 -8.22
C TRP A 181 16.56 27.53 -7.91
N VAL A 182 17.42 27.31 -6.91
CA VAL A 182 17.79 25.97 -6.43
C VAL A 182 16.59 25.22 -5.85
N ALA A 183 15.66 25.91 -5.19
CA ALA A 183 14.45 25.30 -4.64
C ALA A 183 13.49 24.82 -5.74
N TYR A 184 13.48 25.49 -6.90
CA TYR A 184 12.75 24.96 -8.06
C TYR A 184 13.37 23.66 -8.56
N LEU A 185 14.70 23.60 -8.72
CA LEU A 185 15.39 22.38 -9.15
C LEU A 185 15.19 21.21 -8.15
N GLN A 186 15.00 21.50 -6.86
CA GLN A 186 14.63 20.50 -5.87
C GLN A 186 13.28 19.84 -6.13
N VAL A 187 12.32 20.51 -6.78
CA VAL A 187 11.05 19.88 -7.20
C VAL A 187 11.35 18.73 -8.17
N PHE A 188 12.17 18.99 -9.18
CA PHE A 188 12.57 17.95 -10.15
C PHE A 188 13.35 16.82 -9.46
N LEU A 189 14.34 17.16 -8.63
CA LEU A 189 15.15 16.16 -7.93
C LEU A 189 14.34 15.31 -6.95
N LEU A 190 13.35 15.89 -6.26
CA LEU A 190 12.46 15.16 -5.37
C LEU A 190 11.75 14.02 -6.12
N TRP A 191 11.13 14.33 -7.25
CA TRP A 191 10.42 13.34 -8.04
C TRP A 191 11.35 12.30 -8.68
N VAL A 192 12.56 12.72 -9.06
CA VAL A 192 13.58 11.78 -9.54
C VAL A 192 14.02 10.82 -8.44
N SER A 193 14.33 11.35 -7.25
CA SER A 193 14.80 10.61 -6.08
C SER A 193 13.77 9.57 -5.62
N ILE A 194 12.52 10.00 -5.44
CA ILE A 194 11.46 9.12 -4.94
C ILE A 194 11.25 7.95 -5.91
N ASN A 195 11.21 8.20 -7.22
CA ASN A 195 10.80 7.17 -8.19
C ASN A 195 11.94 6.32 -8.74
N LEU A 196 13.19 6.72 -8.54
CA LEU A 196 14.33 5.90 -8.94
C LEU A 196 14.61 4.79 -7.91
N ALA A 197 13.58 3.99 -7.68
CA ALA A 197 13.53 2.96 -6.66
C ALA A 197 13.22 1.58 -7.27
N ALA A 198 13.58 0.53 -6.54
CA ALA A 198 13.54 -0.84 -7.05
C ALA A 198 12.12 -1.35 -7.32
N ASN A 199 11.12 -0.81 -6.61
CA ASN A 199 9.70 -1.15 -6.80
C ASN A 199 9.24 -0.85 -8.24
N ASN A 200 9.66 0.28 -8.79
CA ASN A 200 9.38 0.65 -10.17
C ASN A 200 10.14 -0.26 -11.15
N VAL A 201 11.36 -0.67 -10.83
CA VAL A 201 12.09 -1.68 -11.63
C VAL A 201 11.31 -3.00 -11.65
N THR A 202 10.84 -3.48 -10.49
CA THR A 202 10.04 -4.71 -10.43
C THR A 202 8.70 -4.60 -11.14
N LEU A 203 8.10 -3.41 -11.17
CA LEU A 203 6.89 -3.16 -11.92
C LEU A 203 7.12 -3.27 -13.44
N GLY A 204 8.24 -2.72 -13.93
CA GLY A 204 8.65 -2.86 -15.33
C GLY A 204 8.85 -4.32 -15.75
N MET A 205 9.33 -5.18 -14.83
CA MET A 205 9.53 -6.61 -15.09
C MET A 205 8.23 -7.33 -15.47
N LEU A 206 7.07 -6.85 -15.00
CA LEU A 206 5.79 -7.52 -15.26
C LEU A 206 5.41 -7.55 -16.75
N GLY A 207 5.88 -6.60 -17.56
CA GLY A 207 5.56 -6.54 -18.99
C GLY A 207 6.00 -7.82 -19.72
N PRO A 208 7.30 -8.15 -19.72
CA PRO A 208 7.76 -9.41 -20.28
C PRO A 208 7.43 -10.64 -19.42
N ALA A 209 7.59 -10.55 -18.08
CA ALA A 209 7.51 -11.73 -17.21
C ALA A 209 6.07 -12.25 -16.98
N VAL A 210 5.08 -11.35 -16.94
CA VAL A 210 3.68 -11.71 -16.64
C VAL A 210 2.79 -11.53 -17.86
N TYR A 211 2.93 -10.43 -18.60
CA TYR A 211 2.10 -10.15 -19.78
C TYR A 211 2.66 -10.73 -21.09
N SER A 212 3.84 -11.38 -21.03
CA SER A 212 4.51 -11.99 -22.19
C SER A 212 4.65 -11.04 -23.39
N LEU A 213 4.84 -9.75 -23.10
CA LEU A 213 5.05 -8.71 -24.09
C LEU A 213 6.53 -8.64 -24.46
N SER A 214 6.80 -8.36 -25.74
CA SER A 214 8.16 -8.04 -26.20
C SER A 214 8.73 -6.82 -25.47
N PHE A 215 10.05 -6.67 -25.50
CA PHE A 215 10.72 -5.50 -24.94
C PHE A 215 10.14 -4.19 -25.51
N ARG A 216 9.93 -4.13 -26.84
CA ARG A 216 9.43 -2.95 -27.52
C ARG A 216 8.00 -2.59 -27.10
N ASP A 217 7.11 -3.57 -27.05
CA ASP A 217 5.72 -3.32 -26.63
C ASP A 217 5.66 -2.87 -25.18
N SER A 218 6.42 -3.54 -24.31
CA SER A 218 6.53 -3.18 -22.90
C SER A 218 7.06 -1.76 -22.74
N ALA A 219 8.16 -1.41 -23.41
CA ALA A 219 8.78 -0.09 -23.34
C ALA A 219 7.84 1.04 -23.80
N LEU A 220 7.10 0.82 -24.90
CA LEU A 220 6.14 1.81 -25.38
C LEU A 220 4.96 1.96 -24.42
N CYS A 221 4.38 0.85 -23.97
CA CYS A 221 3.26 0.88 -23.02
C CYS A 221 3.66 1.54 -21.71
N SER A 222 4.87 1.29 -21.21
CA SER A 222 5.35 1.83 -19.96
C SER A 222 5.62 3.33 -20.05
N VAL A 223 6.30 3.79 -21.10
CA VAL A 223 6.60 5.23 -21.30
C VAL A 223 5.33 6.05 -21.53
N PHE A 224 4.43 5.58 -22.39
CA PHE A 224 3.17 6.30 -22.63
C PHE A 224 2.21 6.21 -21.44
N GLY A 225 2.19 5.10 -20.71
CA GLY A 225 1.40 4.97 -19.47
C GLY A 225 1.84 5.99 -18.42
N VAL A 226 3.14 6.05 -18.15
CA VAL A 226 3.74 7.03 -17.22
C VAL A 226 3.52 8.45 -17.69
N PHE A 227 3.60 8.72 -19.00
CA PHE A 227 3.32 10.03 -19.56
C PHE A 227 1.93 10.51 -19.14
N VAL A 228 0.90 9.68 -19.35
CA VAL A 228 -0.48 10.04 -18.99
C VAL A 228 -0.65 10.17 -17.48
N GLY A 229 -0.14 9.22 -16.69
CA GLY A 229 -0.24 9.29 -15.22
C GLY A 229 0.50 10.48 -14.62
N SER A 230 1.66 10.84 -15.17
CA SER A 230 2.47 11.97 -14.70
C SER A 230 1.81 13.32 -14.99
N LEU A 231 1.00 13.45 -16.04
CA LEU A 231 0.22 14.67 -16.30
C LEU A 231 -0.74 14.97 -15.13
N ALA A 232 -1.39 13.93 -14.60
CA ALA A 232 -2.30 14.06 -13.47
C ALA A 232 -1.57 14.50 -12.20
N ALA A 233 -0.47 13.82 -11.87
CA ALA A 233 0.33 14.13 -10.68
C ALA A 233 0.95 15.54 -10.78
N ALA A 234 1.47 15.92 -11.95
CA ALA A 234 2.00 17.25 -12.20
C ALA A 234 0.93 18.34 -12.09
N TRP A 235 -0.29 18.08 -12.58
CA TRP A 235 -1.41 19.01 -12.41
C TRP A 235 -1.77 19.19 -10.94
N ALA A 236 -1.88 18.08 -10.18
CA ALA A 236 -2.17 18.11 -8.75
C ALA A 236 -1.10 18.88 -7.96
N ALA A 237 0.19 18.67 -8.27
CA ALA A 237 1.31 19.37 -7.64
C ALA A 237 1.20 20.90 -7.72
N THR A 238 0.64 21.44 -8.81
CA THR A 238 0.49 22.91 -8.96
C THR A 238 -0.46 23.55 -7.95
N TRP A 239 -1.31 22.76 -7.29
CA TRP A 239 -2.29 23.25 -6.33
C TRP A 239 -1.74 23.42 -4.91
N GLY A 240 -0.60 22.79 -4.60
CA GLY A 240 0.07 22.94 -3.30
C GLY A 240 0.43 24.39 -3.00
N PRO A 241 1.24 25.07 -3.84
CA PRO A 241 1.62 26.46 -3.61
C PRO A 241 0.41 27.40 -3.62
N VAL A 242 -0.59 27.16 -4.46
CA VAL A 242 -1.75 28.05 -4.60
C VAL A 242 -2.65 28.00 -3.37
N SER A 243 -2.93 26.80 -2.86
CA SER A 243 -3.90 26.62 -1.78
C SER A 243 -3.28 26.77 -0.39
N GLY A 244 -2.04 26.29 -0.21
CA GLY A 244 -1.46 26.04 1.11
C GLY A 244 -2.15 24.89 1.87
N ASN A 245 -3.04 24.15 1.20
CA ASN A 245 -3.78 23.02 1.75
C ASN A 245 -3.16 21.70 1.25
N ARG A 246 -3.27 20.65 2.07
CA ARG A 246 -2.93 19.29 1.67
C ARG A 246 -3.86 18.82 0.54
N THR A 247 -3.39 17.88 -0.27
CA THR A 247 -4.00 17.45 -1.53
C THR A 247 -5.43 16.94 -1.35
N LEU A 248 -5.67 16.11 -0.35
CA LEU A 248 -7.01 15.59 -0.08
C LEU A 248 -7.93 16.60 0.61
N VAL A 249 -7.37 17.62 1.29
CA VAL A 249 -8.15 18.78 1.76
C VAL A 249 -8.62 19.60 0.56
N PHE A 250 -7.79 19.80 -0.46
CA PHE A 250 -8.23 20.36 -1.75
C PHE A 250 -9.34 19.52 -2.39
N GLY A 251 -9.26 18.19 -2.28
CA GLY A 251 -10.31 17.27 -2.73
C GLY A 251 -11.71 17.54 -2.15
N ARG A 252 -11.81 18.11 -0.94
CA ARG A 252 -13.09 18.47 -0.31
C ARG A 252 -13.90 19.50 -1.10
N TYR A 253 -13.24 20.35 -1.89
CA TYR A 253 -13.91 21.38 -2.69
C TYR A 253 -14.68 20.81 -3.90
N ALA A 254 -14.42 19.57 -4.28
CA ALA A 254 -15.18 18.85 -5.31
C ALA A 254 -16.01 17.70 -4.72
N MET A 255 -15.38 16.87 -3.90
CA MET A 255 -16.02 15.67 -3.32
C MET A 255 -16.97 15.99 -2.16
N GLY A 256 -16.92 17.20 -1.60
CA GLY A 256 -17.66 17.57 -0.40
C GLY A 256 -17.11 16.96 0.89
N TRP A 257 -17.72 17.31 2.03
CA TRP A 257 -17.18 16.97 3.35
C TRP A 257 -17.21 15.47 3.68
N TRP A 258 -18.33 14.79 3.39
CA TRP A 258 -18.49 13.38 3.74
C TRP A 258 -17.88 12.43 2.70
N PRO A 259 -18.13 12.59 1.39
CA PRO A 259 -17.57 11.68 0.39
C PRO A 259 -16.05 11.79 0.26
N SER A 260 -15.45 12.95 0.55
CA SER A 260 -13.98 13.08 0.57
C SER A 260 -13.31 12.14 1.57
N LYS A 261 -13.97 11.76 2.67
CA LYS A 261 -13.41 10.79 3.62
C LYS A 261 -13.20 9.41 3.03
N ILE A 262 -14.05 9.00 2.09
CA ILE A 262 -13.87 7.73 1.37
C ILE A 262 -12.60 7.80 0.52
N ILE A 263 -12.36 8.93 -0.14
CA ILE A 263 -11.14 9.16 -0.91
C ILE A 263 -9.90 9.14 -0.01
N VAL A 264 -10.00 9.74 1.18
CA VAL A 264 -8.92 9.70 2.18
C VAL A 264 -8.62 8.28 2.63
N LEU A 265 -9.65 7.46 2.91
CA LEU A 265 -9.46 6.05 3.26
C LEU A 265 -8.79 5.26 2.13
N LEU A 266 -9.22 5.49 0.89
CA LEU A 266 -8.60 4.86 -0.28
C LEU A 266 -7.14 5.29 -0.45
N ASN A 267 -6.82 6.56 -0.21
CA ASN A 267 -5.44 7.04 -0.26
C ASN A 267 -4.57 6.47 0.86
N ILE A 268 -5.10 6.31 2.07
CA ILE A 268 -4.38 5.64 3.18
C ILE A 268 -4.04 4.21 2.79
N ILE A 269 -5.00 3.46 2.26
CA ILE A 269 -4.78 2.09 1.76
C ILE A 269 -3.73 2.09 0.65
N GLN A 270 -3.81 3.07 -0.27
CA GLN A 270 -2.82 3.26 -1.32
C GLN A 270 -1.41 3.46 -0.75
N MET A 271 -1.22 4.37 0.21
CA MET A 271 0.09 4.67 0.77
C MET A 271 0.66 3.46 1.52
N ILE A 272 -0.15 2.81 2.36
CA ILE A 272 0.24 1.61 3.12
C ILE A 272 0.64 0.48 2.17
N GLY A 273 -0.10 0.27 1.07
CA GLY A 273 0.23 -0.79 0.12
C GLY A 273 1.48 -0.53 -0.72
N TYR A 274 1.82 0.73 -1.04
CA TYR A 274 3.14 1.03 -1.62
C TYR A 274 4.27 0.75 -0.62
N CYS A 275 4.11 1.14 0.64
CA CYS A 275 5.09 0.83 1.67
C CYS A 275 5.29 -0.68 1.88
N LEU A 276 4.20 -1.45 1.78
CA LEU A 276 4.25 -2.91 1.81
C LEU A 276 5.12 -3.45 0.67
N ILE A 277 4.85 -3.02 -0.56
CA ILE A 277 5.57 -3.43 -1.76
C ILE A 277 7.07 -3.15 -1.61
N ASP A 278 7.42 -1.94 -1.17
CA ASP A 278 8.81 -1.54 -0.97
C ASP A 278 9.52 -2.42 0.06
N CYS A 279 8.84 -2.73 1.17
CA CYS A 279 9.40 -3.61 2.19
C CYS A 279 9.65 -5.02 1.65
N VAL A 280 8.73 -5.57 0.86
CA VAL A 280 8.90 -6.91 0.25
C VAL A 280 10.07 -6.91 -0.74
N VAL A 281 10.12 -5.95 -1.67
CA VAL A 281 11.21 -5.86 -2.66
C VAL A 281 12.55 -5.64 -1.97
N GLY A 282 12.60 -4.76 -0.96
CA GLY A 282 13.81 -4.50 -0.18
C GLY A 282 14.27 -5.73 0.59
N GLY A 283 13.33 -6.47 1.19
CA GLY A 283 13.62 -7.73 1.86
C GLY A 283 14.17 -8.80 0.89
N GLN A 284 13.62 -8.90 -0.31
CA GLN A 284 14.09 -9.83 -1.35
C GLN A 284 15.51 -9.47 -1.80
N ILE A 285 15.80 -8.19 -2.07
CA ILE A 285 17.14 -7.74 -2.46
C ILE A 285 18.16 -8.02 -1.36
N LEU A 286 17.86 -7.64 -0.11
CA LEU A 286 18.79 -7.84 1.00
C LEU A 286 19.04 -9.34 1.27
N SER A 287 17.99 -10.17 1.16
CA SER A 287 18.12 -11.62 1.29
C SER A 287 19.03 -12.21 0.21
N ALA A 288 18.84 -11.79 -1.06
CA ALA A 288 19.65 -12.25 -2.19
C ALA A 288 21.12 -11.77 -2.15
N VAL A 289 21.40 -10.64 -1.51
CA VAL A 289 22.79 -10.16 -1.30
C VAL A 289 23.51 -10.95 -0.19
N SER A 290 22.76 -11.47 0.79
CA SER A 290 23.33 -12.12 1.98
C SER A 290 24.18 -13.36 1.64
N PRO A 291 25.31 -13.59 2.34
CA PRO A 291 26.13 -14.78 2.12
C PRO A 291 25.29 -16.05 2.35
N ASN A 292 25.31 -16.96 1.37
CA ASN A 292 24.59 -18.25 1.41
C ASN A 292 23.07 -18.15 1.70
N TYR A 293 22.41 -17.03 1.38
CA TYR A 293 21.01 -16.80 1.76
C TYR A 293 20.76 -16.90 3.27
N GLY A 294 21.78 -16.61 4.09
CA GLY A 294 21.69 -16.71 5.55
C GLY A 294 20.67 -15.75 6.17
N MET A 295 20.22 -14.73 5.43
CA MET A 295 19.14 -13.84 5.86
C MET A 295 17.85 -14.12 5.09
N SER A 296 16.76 -14.40 5.82
CA SER A 296 15.44 -14.57 5.21
C SER A 296 14.86 -13.24 4.72
N VAL A 297 13.97 -13.31 3.72
CA VAL A 297 13.21 -12.16 3.20
C VAL A 297 12.45 -11.46 4.33
N ALA A 298 11.88 -12.22 5.27
CA ALA A 298 11.18 -11.70 6.44
C ALA A 298 12.06 -10.79 7.32
N VAL A 299 13.32 -11.17 7.57
CA VAL A 299 14.26 -10.33 8.33
C VAL A 299 14.55 -9.03 7.56
N GLY A 300 14.75 -9.14 6.25
CA GLY A 300 14.95 -7.96 5.39
C GLY A 300 13.76 -6.99 5.40
N ILE A 301 12.53 -7.50 5.35
CA ILE A 301 11.28 -6.72 5.47
C ILE A 301 11.28 -5.92 6.79
N VAL A 302 11.55 -6.58 7.91
CA VAL A 302 11.54 -5.95 9.24
C VAL A 302 12.63 -4.88 9.34
N VAL A 303 13.83 -5.14 8.81
CA VAL A 303 14.92 -4.16 8.79
C VAL A 303 14.53 -2.90 8.00
N VAL A 304 13.98 -3.06 6.79
CA VAL A 304 13.53 -1.94 5.96
C VAL A 304 12.45 -1.15 6.69
N ALA A 305 11.44 -1.83 7.25
CA ALA A 305 10.34 -1.20 7.96
C ALA A 305 10.79 -0.38 9.18
N ILE A 306 11.71 -0.92 10.00
CA ILE A 306 12.23 -0.23 11.19
C ILE A 306 13.03 1.01 10.80
N ILE A 307 13.89 0.92 9.77
CA ILE A 307 14.68 2.07 9.33
C ILE A 307 13.77 3.18 8.80
N THR A 308 12.79 2.83 7.95
CA THR A 308 11.77 3.77 7.46
C THR A 308 11.03 4.41 8.62
N TRP A 309 10.59 3.62 9.60
CA TRP A 309 9.87 4.12 10.77
C TRP A 309 10.69 5.12 11.58
N CYS A 310 11.97 4.81 11.85
CA CYS A 310 12.88 5.72 12.54
C CYS A 310 12.95 7.06 11.80
N ILE A 311 13.22 7.05 10.49
CA ILE A 311 13.38 8.29 9.73
C ILE A 311 12.06 9.06 9.61
N ALA A 312 10.94 8.37 9.34
CA ALA A 312 9.62 8.98 9.22
C ALA A 312 9.10 9.54 10.56
N THR A 313 9.56 9.00 11.70
CA THR A 313 9.17 9.43 13.05
C THR A 313 10.01 10.60 13.57
N PHE A 314 11.33 10.56 13.39
CA PHE A 314 12.25 11.57 13.92
C PHE A 314 12.36 12.85 13.06
N GLY A 315 11.62 12.93 11.95
CA GLY A 315 11.18 14.20 11.36
C GLY A 315 11.74 14.55 9.97
N ILE A 316 10.94 15.32 9.24
CA ILE A 316 11.15 15.66 7.82
C ILE A 316 12.45 16.43 7.54
N LYS A 317 13.07 17.06 8.55
CA LYS A 317 14.35 17.77 8.39
C LYS A 317 15.52 16.82 8.11
N ILE A 318 15.60 15.69 8.83
CA ILE A 318 16.61 14.66 8.60
C ILE A 318 16.39 14.02 7.23
N PHE A 319 15.12 13.75 6.90
CA PHE A 319 14.73 13.25 5.59
C PHE A 319 15.11 14.21 4.45
N HIS A 320 14.80 15.51 4.56
CA HIS A 320 15.16 16.49 3.52
C HIS A 320 16.67 16.64 3.36
N TYR A 321 17.45 16.51 4.44
CA TYR A 321 18.91 16.48 4.34
C TYR A 321 19.41 15.22 3.63
N TYR A 322 18.84 14.06 3.97
CA TYR A 322 19.14 12.79 3.31
C TYR A 322 18.76 12.81 1.82
N GLU A 323 17.54 13.20 1.48
CA GLU A 323 17.02 13.30 0.11
C GLU A 323 17.83 14.25 -0.78
N ARG A 324 18.43 15.29 -0.19
CA ARG A 324 19.30 16.19 -0.93
C ARG A 324 20.47 15.46 -1.61
N PHE A 325 20.90 14.32 -1.06
CA PHE A 325 22.02 13.54 -1.56
C PHE A 325 21.63 12.11 -2.00
N ALA A 326 20.52 11.55 -1.50
CA ALA A 326 20.12 10.16 -1.74
C ALA A 326 19.85 9.83 -3.21
N PHE A 327 19.38 10.81 -3.99
CA PHE A 327 19.10 10.62 -5.41
C PHE A 327 20.34 10.24 -6.24
N LEU A 328 21.53 10.73 -5.87
CA LEU A 328 22.73 10.59 -6.69
C LEU A 328 23.31 9.16 -6.65
N PRO A 329 23.51 8.52 -5.47
CA PRO A 329 23.88 7.12 -5.40
C PRO A 329 22.90 6.20 -6.11
N GLN A 330 21.59 6.43 -5.97
CA GLN A 330 20.56 5.65 -6.68
C GLN A 330 20.70 5.80 -8.20
N LEU A 331 20.87 7.03 -8.70
CA LEU A 331 21.06 7.32 -10.11
C LEU A 331 22.28 6.59 -10.68
N ILE A 332 23.41 6.68 -9.99
CA ILE A 332 24.64 6.01 -10.40
C ILE A 332 24.42 4.49 -10.46
N VAL A 333 23.79 3.91 -9.45
CA VAL A 333 23.62 2.45 -9.36
C VAL A 333 22.62 1.92 -10.37
N ILE A 334 21.52 2.63 -10.66
CA ILE A 334 20.59 2.23 -11.72
C ILE A 334 21.21 2.42 -13.11
N CYS A 335 22.03 3.45 -13.33
CA CYS A 335 22.84 3.58 -14.55
C CYS A 335 23.81 2.40 -14.72
N ILE A 336 24.48 1.99 -13.64
CA ILE A 336 25.38 0.82 -13.65
C ILE A 336 24.57 -0.42 -13.98
N LEU A 337 23.43 -0.64 -13.30
CA LEU A 337 22.54 -1.79 -13.55
C LEU A 337 22.14 -1.85 -15.02
N PHE A 338 21.69 -0.74 -15.59
CA PHE A 338 21.36 -0.64 -17.00
C PHE A 338 22.55 -1.03 -17.89
N GLY A 339 23.72 -0.42 -17.67
CA GLY A 339 24.91 -0.66 -18.49
C GLY A 339 25.42 -2.10 -18.43
N VAL A 340 25.37 -2.75 -17.27
CA VAL A 340 25.89 -4.13 -17.11
C VAL A 340 24.89 -5.18 -17.59
N SER A 341 23.59 -4.96 -17.39
CA SER A 341 22.55 -5.92 -17.73
C SER A 341 22.09 -5.84 -19.19
N ALA A 342 22.32 -4.71 -19.87
CA ALA A 342 21.90 -4.49 -21.27
C ALA A 342 22.40 -5.56 -22.26
N ASN A 343 23.54 -6.21 -22.00
CA ASN A 343 24.06 -7.27 -22.86
C ASN A 343 23.21 -8.55 -22.85
N LYS A 344 22.34 -8.71 -21.84
CA LYS A 344 21.45 -9.86 -21.68
C LYS A 344 19.99 -9.54 -22.04
N TYR A 345 19.73 -8.33 -22.53
CA TYR A 345 18.37 -7.94 -22.91
C TYR A 345 17.99 -8.64 -24.21
N ASP A 346 16.85 -9.31 -24.20
CA ASP A 346 16.23 -9.80 -25.42
C ASP A 346 15.36 -8.70 -26.04
N LEU A 347 15.72 -8.27 -27.25
CA LEU A 347 15.02 -7.24 -28.01
C LEU A 347 14.26 -7.82 -29.22
N GLU A 348 14.47 -9.09 -29.53
CA GLU A 348 14.02 -9.72 -30.77
C GLU A 348 12.77 -10.58 -30.54
N THR A 349 12.62 -11.17 -29.35
CA THR A 349 11.48 -12.04 -29.05
C THR A 349 10.15 -11.27 -29.15
N PRO A 350 9.24 -11.68 -30.03
CA PRO A 350 7.95 -11.02 -30.21
C PRO A 350 6.99 -11.36 -29.07
N SER A 351 5.95 -10.52 -28.92
CA SER A 351 4.89 -10.72 -27.93
C SER A 351 4.10 -12.01 -28.22
N VAL A 352 3.78 -12.75 -27.16
CA VAL A 352 3.15 -14.09 -27.26
C VAL A 352 1.63 -13.99 -27.15
N GLY A 353 0.90 -14.73 -28.00
CA GLY A 353 -0.56 -14.86 -27.94
C GLY A 353 -1.26 -14.52 -29.26
N ASN A 354 -2.58 -14.72 -29.32
CA ASN A 354 -3.39 -14.24 -30.44
C ASN A 354 -3.42 -12.70 -30.44
N SER A 355 -3.71 -12.08 -31.59
CA SER A 355 -3.77 -10.63 -31.77
C SER A 355 -4.63 -9.94 -30.70
N ALA A 356 -5.80 -10.50 -30.37
CA ALA A 356 -6.67 -9.97 -29.31
C ALA A 356 -6.02 -10.04 -27.92
N THR A 357 -5.34 -11.15 -27.60
CA THR A 357 -4.63 -11.35 -26.33
C THR A 357 -3.43 -10.40 -26.19
N ILE A 358 -2.67 -10.19 -27.27
CA ILE A 358 -1.58 -9.21 -27.29
C ILE A 358 -2.12 -7.80 -27.04
N VAL A 359 -3.24 -7.42 -27.67
CA VAL A 359 -3.87 -6.11 -27.43
C VAL A 359 -4.36 -5.98 -25.99
N GLY A 360 -5.00 -7.01 -25.44
CA GLY A 360 -5.44 -7.02 -24.05
C GLY A 360 -4.29 -6.88 -23.05
N ASN A 361 -3.18 -7.59 -23.29
CA ASN A 361 -1.98 -7.50 -22.49
C ASN A 361 -1.31 -6.13 -22.58
N ARG A 362 -1.24 -5.53 -23.78
CA ARG A 362 -0.72 -4.15 -23.97
C ARG A 362 -1.56 -3.12 -23.21
N LEU A 363 -2.90 -3.21 -23.29
CA LEU A 363 -3.81 -2.33 -22.57
C LEU A 363 -3.64 -2.49 -21.05
N SER A 364 -3.57 -3.72 -20.56
CA SER A 364 -3.43 -4.01 -19.14
C SER A 364 -2.10 -3.51 -18.59
N PHE A 365 -0.99 -3.77 -19.30
CA PHE A 365 0.33 -3.29 -18.88
C PHE A 365 0.44 -1.76 -18.95
N PHE A 366 -0.10 -1.12 -19.99
CA PHE A 366 -0.22 0.34 -20.04
C PHE A 366 -0.99 0.87 -18.83
N SER A 367 -2.13 0.25 -18.50
CA SER A 367 -3.01 0.65 -17.39
C SER A 367 -2.27 0.59 -16.05
N ILE A 368 -1.49 -0.45 -15.80
CA ILE A 368 -0.68 -0.58 -14.58
C ILE A 368 0.43 0.47 -14.52
N CYS A 369 1.16 0.70 -15.61
CA CYS A 369 2.20 1.74 -15.67
C CYS A 369 1.62 3.16 -15.47
N LEU A 370 0.44 3.42 -16.03
CA LEU A 370 -0.31 4.65 -15.76
C LEU A 370 -0.69 4.75 -14.29
N SER A 371 -1.16 3.66 -13.70
CA SER A 371 -1.61 3.61 -12.31
C SER A 371 -0.47 3.97 -11.36
N ALA A 372 0.74 3.45 -11.59
CA ALA A 372 1.90 3.80 -10.77
C ALA A 372 2.19 5.31 -10.73
N ALA A 373 2.07 6.00 -11.86
CA ALA A 373 2.32 7.44 -11.94
C ALA A 373 1.11 8.28 -11.46
N ILE A 374 -0.12 7.88 -11.80
CA ILE A 374 -1.33 8.64 -11.45
C ILE A 374 -1.55 8.66 -9.94
N THR A 375 -1.14 7.61 -9.22
CA THR A 375 -1.36 7.48 -7.77
C THR A 375 -0.51 8.45 -6.93
N TYR A 376 0.38 9.21 -7.55
CA TYR A 376 0.98 10.38 -6.91
C TYR A 376 0.06 11.61 -6.92
N ALA A 377 -0.96 11.68 -7.77
CA ALA A 377 -1.90 12.80 -7.80
C ALA A 377 -2.56 13.12 -6.44
N PRO A 378 -3.02 12.15 -5.62
CA PRO A 378 -3.63 12.44 -4.32
C PRO A 378 -2.65 12.85 -3.21
N LEU A 379 -1.34 12.91 -3.47
CA LEU A 379 -0.33 13.38 -2.49
C LEU A 379 0.60 14.47 -3.04
N ALA A 380 0.57 14.74 -4.35
CA ALA A 380 1.55 15.59 -5.02
C ALA A 380 1.60 17.03 -4.51
N ALA A 381 0.49 17.59 -4.02
CA ALA A 381 0.48 18.95 -3.49
C ALA A 381 1.11 19.06 -2.10
N ASP A 382 1.23 17.95 -1.36
CA ASP A 382 1.61 17.95 0.06
C ASP A 382 3.04 18.43 0.29
N PHE A 383 3.94 18.18 -0.68
CA PHE A 383 5.34 18.60 -0.61
C PHE A 383 5.56 20.08 -0.96
N PHE A 384 4.56 20.74 -1.55
CA PHE A 384 4.70 22.09 -2.08
C PHE A 384 3.82 23.12 -1.36
N VAL A 385 3.16 22.74 -0.25
CA VAL A 385 2.29 23.65 0.52
C VAL A 385 3.01 24.85 1.13
N TYR A 386 4.32 24.72 1.39
CA TYR A 386 5.17 25.78 1.94
C TYR A 386 5.70 26.75 0.86
N TYR A 387 5.40 26.53 -0.42
CA TYR A 387 5.87 27.40 -1.50
C TYR A 387 4.98 28.65 -1.60
N PRO A 388 5.54 29.81 -1.98
CA PRO A 388 4.79 31.04 -2.21
C PRO A 388 3.60 30.85 -3.17
N PRO A 389 2.49 31.57 -2.94
CA PRO A 389 1.31 31.47 -3.82
C PRO A 389 1.58 31.97 -5.25
N ASN A 390 2.58 32.85 -5.41
CA ASN A 390 3.00 33.40 -6.70
C ASN A 390 3.94 32.47 -7.49
N THR A 391 4.18 31.25 -7.01
CA THR A 391 4.98 30.27 -7.74
C THR A 391 4.36 29.98 -9.12
N PRO A 392 5.13 30.12 -10.21
CA PRO A 392 4.60 29.93 -11.56
C PRO A 392 4.22 28.48 -11.80
N LYS A 393 2.91 28.25 -12.06
CA LYS A 393 2.33 26.92 -12.26
C LYS A 393 3.01 26.11 -13.36
N VAL A 394 3.42 26.77 -14.45
CA VAL A 394 4.09 26.13 -15.59
C VAL A 394 5.43 25.51 -15.18
N ILE A 395 6.18 26.18 -14.29
CA ILE A 395 7.46 25.67 -13.80
C ILE A 395 7.22 24.49 -12.85
N SER A 396 6.31 24.62 -11.87
CA SER A 396 5.98 23.53 -10.96
C SER A 396 5.45 22.30 -11.71
N PHE A 397 4.58 22.52 -12.70
CA PHE A 397 4.08 21.47 -13.58
C PHE A 397 5.21 20.82 -14.38
N GLY A 398 6.01 21.62 -15.10
CA GLY A 398 7.08 21.13 -15.96
C GLY A 398 8.16 20.36 -15.18
N LEU A 399 8.59 20.85 -14.03
CA LEU A 399 9.60 20.19 -13.20
C LEU A 399 9.08 18.90 -12.57
N THR A 400 7.83 18.89 -12.11
CA THR A 400 7.18 17.67 -11.61
C THR A 400 7.04 16.64 -12.71
N PHE A 401 6.49 17.05 -13.85
CA PHE A 401 6.25 16.19 -15.00
C PHE A 401 7.56 15.57 -15.54
N LEU A 402 8.59 16.39 -15.73
CA LEU A 402 9.89 15.92 -16.23
C LEU A 402 10.60 15.02 -15.21
N GLY A 403 10.50 15.32 -13.92
CA GLY A 403 11.10 14.51 -12.86
C GLY A 403 10.47 13.12 -12.78
N LEU A 404 9.14 13.05 -12.81
CA LEU A 404 8.38 11.80 -12.87
C LEU A 404 8.67 11.02 -14.15
N MET A 405 8.58 11.67 -15.32
CA MET A 405 8.83 11.03 -16.61
C MET A 405 10.22 10.40 -16.69
N LEU A 406 11.26 11.15 -16.28
CA LEU A 406 12.64 10.67 -16.38
C LEU A 406 12.87 9.44 -15.48
N SER A 407 12.48 9.53 -14.21
CA SER A 407 12.73 8.49 -13.22
C SER A 407 11.96 7.21 -13.50
N PHE A 408 10.65 7.32 -13.75
CA PHE A 408 9.83 6.15 -14.09
C PHE A 408 10.29 5.49 -15.39
N THR A 409 10.55 6.28 -16.44
CA THR A 409 11.03 5.73 -17.72
C THR A 409 12.32 4.94 -17.51
N MET A 410 13.27 5.52 -16.77
CA MET A 410 14.54 4.85 -16.48
C MET A 410 14.35 3.55 -15.69
N ALA A 411 13.59 3.59 -14.59
CA ALA A 411 13.34 2.40 -13.77
C ALA A 411 12.59 1.30 -14.54
N PHE A 412 11.55 1.66 -15.30
CA PHE A 412 10.74 0.71 -16.07
C PHE A 412 11.55 0.06 -17.18
N LEU A 413 12.34 0.82 -17.95
CA LEU A 413 13.14 0.25 -19.02
C LEU A 413 14.21 -0.72 -18.51
N VAL A 414 14.81 -0.44 -17.35
CA VAL A 414 15.72 -1.39 -16.69
C VAL A 414 14.98 -2.66 -16.29
N GLY A 415 13.80 -2.53 -15.68
CA GLY A 415 12.97 -3.67 -15.28
C GLY A 415 12.54 -4.55 -16.46
N ILE A 416 12.06 -3.92 -17.54
CA ILE A 416 11.65 -4.59 -18.77
C ILE A 416 12.84 -5.33 -19.40
N GLY A 417 14.02 -4.71 -19.44
CA GLY A 417 15.22 -5.36 -19.98
C GLY A 417 15.69 -6.55 -19.16
N LEU A 418 15.68 -6.44 -17.83
CA LEU A 418 15.98 -7.58 -16.95
C LEU A 418 15.00 -8.74 -17.16
N ALA A 419 13.71 -8.43 -17.28
CA ALA A 419 12.69 -9.46 -17.48
C ALA A 419 12.69 -10.07 -18.89
N SER A 420 13.09 -9.32 -19.92
CA SER A 420 13.16 -9.88 -21.28
C SER A 420 14.24 -10.96 -21.40
N GLY A 421 15.32 -10.86 -20.61
CA GLY A 421 16.36 -11.88 -20.53
C GLY A 421 15.97 -13.18 -19.81
N ILE A 422 14.81 -13.25 -19.14
CA ILE A 422 14.39 -14.45 -18.36
C ILE A 422 14.26 -15.69 -19.25
N GLY A 423 13.74 -15.52 -20.47
CA GLY A 423 13.53 -16.63 -21.40
C GLY A 423 14.81 -17.15 -22.06
N THR A 424 15.88 -16.34 -22.08
CA THR A 424 17.11 -16.63 -22.82
C THR A 424 18.29 -16.98 -21.91
N ASP A 425 18.34 -16.47 -20.67
CA ASP A 425 19.40 -16.74 -19.70
C ASP A 425 18.87 -17.53 -18.49
N LYS A 426 19.44 -18.72 -18.28
CA LYS A 426 19.06 -19.60 -17.16
C LYS A 426 19.29 -18.95 -15.80
N ALA A 427 20.33 -18.13 -15.62
CA ALA A 427 20.59 -17.47 -14.34
C ALA A 427 19.50 -16.44 -14.01
N TYR A 428 18.99 -15.72 -15.02
CA TYR A 428 17.87 -14.80 -14.84
C TYR A 428 16.57 -15.55 -14.53
N SER A 429 16.34 -16.69 -15.19
CA SER A 429 15.22 -17.59 -14.87
C SER A 429 15.28 -18.12 -13.44
N ASP A 430 16.43 -18.63 -13.00
CA ASP A 430 16.65 -19.14 -11.64
C ASP A 430 16.44 -18.02 -10.60
N ALA A 431 16.94 -16.80 -10.87
CA ALA A 431 16.77 -15.65 -9.99
C ALA A 431 15.31 -15.18 -9.90
N TRP A 432 14.58 -15.15 -11.03
CA TRP A 432 13.16 -14.80 -11.06
C TRP A 432 12.30 -15.75 -10.21
N ASN A 433 12.62 -17.05 -10.23
CA ASN A 433 11.95 -18.06 -9.41
C ASN A 433 12.16 -17.85 -7.89
N VAL A 434 13.26 -17.18 -7.49
CA VAL A 434 13.48 -16.76 -6.09
C VAL A 434 12.69 -15.48 -5.79
N GLY A 435 12.70 -14.52 -6.70
CA GLY A 435 11.87 -13.32 -6.63
C GLY A 435 12.41 -12.16 -7.47
N ALA A 436 11.56 -11.15 -7.69
CA ALA A 436 11.90 -9.99 -8.50
C ALA A 436 13.12 -9.22 -7.94
N GLY A 437 13.23 -9.12 -6.61
CA GLY A 437 14.42 -8.52 -5.97
C GLY A 437 15.71 -9.31 -6.23
N ALA A 438 15.64 -10.65 -6.31
CA ALA A 438 16.79 -11.49 -6.63
C ALA A 438 17.23 -11.31 -8.09
N LEU A 439 16.30 -11.09 -9.01
CA LEU A 439 16.63 -10.76 -10.41
C LEU A 439 17.39 -9.44 -10.53
N ILE A 440 17.08 -8.43 -9.71
CA ILE A 440 17.86 -7.18 -9.67
C ILE A 440 19.30 -7.45 -9.22
N VAL A 441 19.49 -8.29 -8.20
CA VAL A 441 20.83 -8.68 -7.70
C VAL A 441 21.61 -9.45 -8.77
N GLU A 442 20.95 -10.38 -9.48
CA GLU A 442 21.56 -11.12 -10.57
C GLU A 442 21.90 -10.22 -11.76
N GLY A 443 21.13 -9.17 -12.01
CA GLY A 443 21.49 -8.13 -12.98
C GLY A 443 22.84 -7.46 -12.70
N PHE A 444 23.27 -7.41 -11.43
CA PHE A 444 24.59 -6.92 -11.04
C PHE A 444 25.70 -7.99 -11.04
N SER A 445 25.41 -9.25 -11.38
CA SER A 445 26.40 -10.33 -11.34
C SER A 445 27.69 -10.07 -12.13
N PRO A 446 27.69 -9.35 -13.29
CA PRO A 446 28.92 -9.07 -14.04
C PRO A 446 29.97 -8.27 -13.27
N VAL A 447 29.56 -7.42 -12.33
CA VAL A 447 30.47 -6.58 -11.52
C VAL A 447 30.84 -7.23 -10.17
N LYS A 448 30.47 -8.51 -9.97
CA LYS A 448 30.89 -9.37 -8.85
C LYS A 448 30.65 -8.70 -7.49
N GLY A 449 31.68 -8.59 -6.64
CA GLY A 449 31.57 -8.07 -5.27
C GLY A 449 31.04 -6.63 -5.20
N PHE A 450 31.36 -5.80 -6.18
CA PHE A 450 30.82 -4.43 -6.26
C PHE A 450 29.32 -4.44 -6.56
N GLY A 451 28.82 -5.43 -7.32
CA GLY A 451 27.40 -5.62 -7.59
C GLY A 451 26.54 -5.85 -6.34
N LYS A 452 27.09 -6.57 -5.36
CA LYS A 452 26.45 -6.75 -4.05
C LYS A 452 26.33 -5.43 -3.30
N PHE A 453 27.37 -4.60 -3.31
CA PHE A 453 27.32 -3.27 -2.73
C PHE A 453 26.29 -2.37 -3.43
N CYS A 454 26.26 -2.37 -4.76
CA CYS A 454 25.24 -1.68 -5.55
C CYS A 454 23.83 -2.13 -5.18
N SER A 455 23.60 -3.45 -5.05
CA SER A 455 22.30 -4.00 -4.66
C SER A 455 21.83 -3.49 -3.29
N VAL A 456 22.74 -3.33 -2.32
CA VAL A 456 22.40 -2.72 -1.02
C VAL A 456 21.98 -1.26 -1.19
N ILE A 457 22.65 -0.48 -2.05
CA ILE A 457 22.24 0.90 -2.34
C ILE A 457 20.84 0.94 -2.98
N VAL A 458 20.52 0.01 -3.89
CA VAL A 458 19.17 -0.12 -4.46
C VAL A 458 18.13 -0.41 -3.37
N ALA A 459 18.44 -1.30 -2.41
CA ALA A 459 17.56 -1.57 -1.28
C ALA A 459 17.38 -0.34 -0.36
N LEU A 460 18.45 0.43 -0.11
CA LEU A 460 18.35 1.69 0.63
C LEU A 460 17.48 2.71 -0.11
N GLY A 461 17.43 2.67 -1.43
CA GLY A 461 16.56 3.57 -2.19
C GLY A 461 15.06 3.28 -2.04
N LEU A 462 14.69 2.06 -1.67
CA LEU A 462 13.30 1.77 -1.30
C LEU A 462 12.92 2.49 0.00
N ILE A 463 13.84 2.63 0.94
CA ILE A 463 13.60 3.40 2.18
C ILE A 463 13.28 4.86 1.83
N SER A 464 14.02 5.48 0.89
CA SER A 464 13.69 6.80 0.35
C SER A 464 12.28 6.85 -0.24
N ASN A 465 11.86 5.82 -0.99
CA ASN A 465 10.53 5.76 -1.60
C ASN A 465 9.42 5.57 -0.55
N THR A 466 9.68 4.84 0.54
CA THR A 466 8.68 4.52 1.58
C THR A 466 8.43 5.68 2.57
N ILE A 467 9.38 6.59 2.75
CA ILE A 467 9.23 7.70 3.71
C ILE A 467 8.11 8.69 3.31
N PRO A 468 8.05 9.24 2.08
CA PRO A 468 6.98 10.13 1.66
C PRO A 468 5.54 9.57 1.81
N PRO A 469 5.22 8.34 1.36
CA PRO A 469 3.88 7.76 1.55
C PRO A 469 3.59 7.49 3.03
N THR A 470 4.56 7.08 3.83
CA THR A 470 4.38 6.92 5.29
C THR A 470 4.05 8.26 5.96
N TYR A 471 4.75 9.32 5.57
CA TYR A 471 4.49 10.68 6.07
C TYR A 471 3.09 11.17 5.66
N SER A 472 2.72 10.99 4.39
CA SER A 472 1.44 11.47 3.85
C SER A 472 0.26 10.69 4.43
N ALA A 473 0.40 9.37 4.64
CA ALA A 473 -0.60 8.55 5.31
C ALA A 473 -0.92 9.07 6.73
N GLY A 474 0.10 9.51 7.47
CA GLY A 474 -0.09 10.10 8.80
C GLY A 474 -0.94 11.39 8.78
N ILE A 475 -0.79 12.21 7.74
CA ILE A 475 -1.62 13.40 7.51
C ILE A 475 -3.04 12.98 7.11
N ASP A 476 -3.18 12.01 6.21
CA ASP A 476 -4.47 11.54 5.75
C ASP A 476 -5.33 10.96 6.88
N PHE A 477 -4.72 10.24 7.83
CA PHE A 477 -5.42 9.80 9.03
C PHE A 477 -6.06 10.98 9.79
N GLN A 478 -5.35 12.10 9.90
CA GLN A 478 -5.87 13.31 10.55
C GLN A 478 -7.04 13.94 9.76
N ILE A 479 -7.05 13.85 8.42
CA ILE A 479 -8.11 14.39 7.56
C ILE A 479 -9.47 13.66 7.78
N LEU A 480 -9.47 12.40 8.25
CA LEU A 480 -10.69 11.60 8.45
C LEU A 480 -11.66 12.20 9.48
N GLY A 481 -11.15 12.95 10.44
CA GLY A 481 -12.00 13.75 11.32
C GLY A 481 -11.32 14.24 12.59
N ARG A 482 -12.09 15.05 13.32
CA ARG A 482 -11.65 15.78 14.52
C ARG A 482 -10.99 14.91 15.60
N TYR A 483 -11.39 13.66 15.77
CA TYR A 483 -10.76 12.76 16.75
C TYR A 483 -9.41 12.23 16.27
N ALA A 484 -9.26 12.00 14.97
CA ALA A 484 -8.02 11.51 14.39
C ALA A 484 -7.00 12.65 14.24
N GLU A 485 -7.46 13.87 14.00
CA GLU A 485 -6.66 15.09 14.00
C GLU A 485 -5.96 15.34 15.34
N LEU A 486 -6.64 15.05 16.45
CA LEU A 486 -6.07 15.18 17.79
C LEU A 486 -4.86 14.26 17.99
N VAL A 487 -4.82 13.09 17.35
CA VAL A 487 -3.72 12.14 17.55
C VAL A 487 -2.45 12.63 16.83
N PRO A 488 -1.30 12.71 17.52
CA PRO A 488 -0.05 13.14 16.91
C PRO A 488 0.35 12.25 15.73
N ARG A 489 0.89 12.86 14.66
CA ARG A 489 1.27 12.17 13.42
C ARG A 489 2.19 10.96 13.65
N ILE A 490 3.08 11.03 14.63
CA ILE A 490 3.99 9.92 14.97
C ILE A 490 3.23 8.62 15.29
N VAL A 491 2.10 8.73 15.99
CA VAL A 491 1.27 7.57 16.35
C VAL A 491 0.67 6.96 15.08
N TRP A 492 0.14 7.79 14.18
CA TRP A 492 -0.38 7.33 12.89
C TRP A 492 0.68 6.70 12.00
N ASN A 493 1.88 7.29 11.94
CA ASN A 493 3.00 6.71 11.21
C ASN A 493 3.37 5.34 11.78
N THR A 494 3.45 5.20 13.11
CA THR A 494 3.76 3.93 13.79
C THR A 494 2.71 2.87 13.48
N ILE A 495 1.42 3.21 13.55
CA ILE A 495 0.32 2.31 13.18
C ILE A 495 0.45 1.89 11.71
N GLY A 496 0.69 2.85 10.80
CA GLY A 496 0.89 2.57 9.38
C GLY A 496 2.04 1.58 9.14
N VAL A 497 3.18 1.77 9.82
CA VAL A 497 4.33 0.86 9.76
C VAL A 497 3.97 -0.54 10.20
N ILE A 498 3.31 -0.69 11.34
CA ILE A 498 2.91 -2.00 11.84
C ILE A 498 2.01 -2.71 10.82
N ILE A 499 1.03 -1.98 10.26
CA ILE A 499 0.10 -2.54 9.27
C ILE A 499 0.85 -3.01 8.01
N TYR A 500 1.61 -2.14 7.35
CA TYR A 500 2.28 -2.55 6.10
C TYR A 500 3.35 -3.61 6.35
N THR A 501 3.98 -3.65 7.53
CA THR A 501 4.99 -4.68 7.88
C THR A 501 4.33 -6.03 8.04
N VAL A 502 3.21 -6.12 8.77
CA VAL A 502 2.46 -7.37 8.94
C VAL A 502 1.95 -7.88 7.59
N CYS A 503 1.40 -6.97 6.78
CA CYS A 503 0.93 -7.32 5.44
C CYS A 503 2.08 -7.72 4.51
N ALA A 504 3.25 -7.08 4.59
CA ALA A 504 4.44 -7.45 3.82
C ALA A 504 4.95 -8.85 4.20
N LEU A 505 4.99 -9.17 5.50
CA LEU A 505 5.39 -10.49 5.98
C LEU A 505 4.44 -11.60 5.50
N ALA A 506 3.13 -11.33 5.47
CA ALA A 506 2.14 -12.26 4.95
C ALA A 506 2.18 -12.38 3.42
N GLY A 507 2.42 -11.27 2.71
CA GLY A 507 2.34 -11.17 1.25
C GLY A 507 3.65 -11.44 0.49
N GLN A 508 4.78 -11.63 1.19
CA GLN A 508 6.12 -11.69 0.57
C GLN A 508 6.30 -12.73 -0.56
N SER A 509 5.46 -13.78 -0.58
CA SER A 509 5.47 -14.83 -1.60
C SER A 509 4.57 -14.55 -2.82
N HIS A 510 3.70 -13.55 -2.78
CA HIS A 510 2.72 -13.25 -3.83
C HIS A 510 2.90 -11.84 -4.42
N LEU A 511 4.15 -11.35 -4.47
CA LEU A 511 4.47 -9.97 -4.84
C LEU A 511 3.84 -9.55 -6.18
N SER A 512 3.95 -10.37 -7.22
CA SER A 512 3.42 -10.05 -8.56
C SER A 512 1.89 -9.93 -8.56
N GLU A 513 1.18 -10.78 -7.82
CA GLU A 513 -0.28 -10.70 -7.67
C GLU A 513 -0.69 -9.48 -6.86
N ILE A 514 0.09 -9.14 -5.82
CA ILE A 514 -0.13 -7.91 -5.05
C ILE A 514 0.01 -6.72 -5.98
N PHE A 515 1.09 -6.62 -6.76
CA PHE A 515 1.29 -5.52 -7.70
C PHE A 515 0.14 -5.37 -8.69
N THR A 516 -0.23 -6.45 -9.40
CA THR A 516 -1.26 -6.35 -10.46
C THR A 516 -2.62 -5.96 -9.90
N ASN A 517 -3.06 -6.62 -8.83
CA ASN A 517 -4.37 -6.36 -8.24
C ASN A 517 -4.41 -4.99 -7.54
N PHE A 518 -3.38 -4.65 -6.76
CA PHE A 518 -3.36 -3.44 -5.95
C PHE A 518 -3.20 -2.19 -6.82
N LEU A 519 -2.19 -2.12 -7.70
CA LEU A 519 -1.96 -0.92 -8.52
C LEU A 519 -3.15 -0.63 -9.42
N ALA A 520 -3.76 -1.66 -10.00
CA ALA A 520 -4.90 -1.48 -10.89
C ALA A 520 -6.10 -0.87 -10.14
N LEU A 521 -6.50 -1.46 -9.00
CA LEU A 521 -7.59 -0.93 -8.18
C LEU A 521 -7.34 0.51 -7.72
N MET A 522 -6.09 0.83 -7.40
CA MET A 522 -5.75 2.17 -6.99
C MET A 522 -5.77 3.18 -8.13
N GLY A 523 -5.26 2.79 -9.31
CA GLY A 523 -5.38 3.59 -10.51
C GLY A 523 -6.84 3.96 -10.79
N TYR A 524 -7.77 3.00 -10.68
CA TYR A 524 -9.17 3.20 -11.06
C TYR A 524 -9.80 4.35 -10.28
N TRP A 525 -9.68 4.33 -8.95
CA TRP A 525 -10.31 5.35 -8.14
C TRP A 525 -9.65 6.70 -8.33
N VAL A 526 -8.32 6.75 -8.49
CA VAL A 526 -7.61 8.01 -8.73
C VAL A 526 -8.02 8.60 -10.07
N ALA A 527 -8.17 7.79 -11.12
CA ALA A 527 -8.62 8.23 -12.42
C ALA A 527 -10.04 8.83 -12.34
N ILE A 528 -10.98 8.14 -11.69
CA ILE A 528 -12.35 8.63 -11.49
C ILE A 528 -12.34 9.94 -10.67
N TRP A 529 -11.59 9.97 -9.57
CA TRP A 529 -11.47 11.14 -8.71
C TRP A 529 -10.86 12.34 -9.43
N LEU A 530 -9.84 12.11 -10.26
CA LEU A 530 -9.22 13.15 -11.07
C LEU A 530 -10.20 13.72 -12.11
N ALA A 531 -11.01 12.89 -12.76
CA ALA A 531 -12.04 13.36 -13.68
C ALA A 531 -12.97 14.38 -13.00
N ILE A 532 -13.47 14.03 -11.80
CA ILE A 532 -14.33 14.91 -10.98
C ILE A 532 -13.61 16.22 -10.63
N LEU A 533 -12.34 16.16 -10.22
CA LEU A 533 -11.56 17.37 -9.89
C LEU A 533 -11.32 18.28 -11.08
N LEU A 534 -11.00 17.72 -12.23
CA LEU A 534 -10.78 18.48 -13.46
C LEU A 534 -12.08 19.19 -13.87
N GLU A 535 -13.22 18.50 -13.80
CA GLU A 535 -14.51 19.08 -14.15
C GLU A 535 -14.97 20.14 -13.16
N GLU A 536 -14.83 19.91 -11.85
CA GLU A 536 -15.13 20.94 -10.85
C GLU A 536 -14.27 22.19 -11.09
N ARG A 537 -13.00 22.01 -11.45
CA ARG A 537 -12.10 23.15 -11.74
C ARG A 537 -12.47 23.88 -13.03
N TYR A 538 -12.64 23.17 -14.14
CA TYR A 538 -12.68 23.76 -15.48
C TYR A 538 -14.09 24.03 -15.99
N ILE A 539 -15.12 23.38 -15.44
CA ILE A 539 -16.53 23.61 -15.78
C ILE A 539 -17.17 24.54 -14.75
N PHE A 540 -17.18 24.14 -13.47
CA PHE A 540 -17.96 24.84 -12.44
C PHE A 540 -17.21 26.01 -11.80
N ARG A 541 -15.93 25.84 -11.49
CA ARG A 541 -15.12 26.85 -10.77
C ARG A 541 -14.16 27.64 -11.66
N ARG A 542 -14.37 27.62 -12.99
CA ARG A 542 -13.52 28.32 -13.95
C ARG A 542 -13.47 29.83 -13.71
N ARG A 543 -14.60 30.43 -13.29
CA ARG A 543 -14.73 31.88 -13.05
C ARG A 543 -14.77 32.26 -11.57
N SER A 544 -15.31 31.40 -10.71
CA SER A 544 -15.50 31.70 -9.28
C SER A 544 -14.22 31.58 -8.44
N GLY A 545 -13.25 30.77 -8.89
CA GLY A 545 -12.06 30.47 -8.10
C GLY A 545 -12.35 29.65 -6.85
N TYR A 546 -11.42 29.69 -5.90
CA TYR A 546 -11.49 28.98 -4.61
C TYR A 546 -11.28 29.97 -3.47
N ASN A 547 -12.08 29.83 -2.41
CA ASN A 547 -11.81 30.47 -1.13
C ASN A 547 -11.13 29.43 -0.23
N TRP A 548 -9.83 29.57 0.00
CA TRP A 548 -9.05 28.56 0.72
C TRP A 548 -9.27 28.56 2.24
N ALA A 549 -9.88 29.62 2.79
CA ALA A 549 -10.08 29.76 4.24
C ALA A 549 -11.22 28.88 4.79
N ILE A 550 -12.11 28.38 3.93
CA ILE A 550 -13.27 27.56 4.34
C ILE A 550 -12.99 26.05 4.32
N TRP A 551 -11.72 25.65 4.25
CA TRP A 551 -11.30 24.26 4.06
C TRP A 551 -11.74 23.31 5.18
N ASP A 552 -12.00 23.84 6.37
CA ASP A 552 -12.45 23.10 7.56
C ASP A 552 -13.89 23.42 7.99
N ASP A 553 -14.70 24.04 7.12
CA ASP A 553 -16.10 24.36 7.42
C ASP A 553 -17.07 23.45 6.61
N PRO A 554 -17.66 22.42 7.24
CA PRO A 554 -18.59 21.50 6.58
C PRO A 554 -19.83 22.21 6.03
N THR A 555 -20.18 23.38 6.57
CA THR A 555 -21.39 24.13 6.18
C THR A 555 -21.16 25.00 4.94
N LYS A 556 -19.92 25.22 4.52
CA LYS A 556 -19.61 26.04 3.33
C LYS A 556 -19.12 25.21 2.16
N LEU A 557 -18.67 23.99 2.42
CA LEU A 557 -18.24 23.05 1.40
C LEU A 557 -19.45 22.38 0.70
N PRO A 558 -19.27 21.88 -0.54
CA PRO A 558 -20.28 21.09 -1.20
C PRO A 558 -20.72 19.90 -0.34
N ILE A 559 -21.98 19.48 -0.50
CA ILE A 559 -22.44 18.25 0.15
C ILE A 559 -21.74 17.05 -0.51
N GLY A 560 -21.55 17.10 -1.83
CA GLY A 560 -20.77 16.13 -2.58
C GLY A 560 -21.58 14.95 -3.07
N VAL A 561 -22.92 15.04 -3.09
CA VAL A 561 -23.78 13.94 -3.54
C VAL A 561 -23.53 13.65 -5.01
N ALA A 562 -23.39 14.69 -5.83
CA ALA A 562 -23.07 14.55 -7.25
C ALA A 562 -21.73 13.85 -7.47
N ALA A 563 -20.71 14.27 -6.73
CA ALA A 563 -19.37 13.69 -6.79
C ALA A 563 -19.36 12.23 -6.32
N PHE A 564 -20.06 11.92 -5.23
CA PHE A 564 -20.17 10.56 -4.71
C PHE A 564 -20.86 9.61 -5.69
N VAL A 565 -22.00 10.04 -6.26
CA VAL A 565 -22.73 9.22 -7.24
C VAL A 565 -21.88 9.00 -8.50
N ALA A 566 -21.24 10.04 -9.03
CA ALA A 566 -20.34 9.90 -10.16
C ALA A 566 -19.16 8.97 -9.85
N PHE A 567 -18.61 9.04 -8.63
CA PHE A 567 -17.55 8.16 -8.17
C PHE A 567 -17.98 6.69 -8.12
N VAL A 568 -19.17 6.41 -7.59
CA VAL A 568 -19.74 5.05 -7.53
C VAL A 568 -20.03 4.52 -8.94
N VAL A 569 -20.60 5.34 -9.83
CA VAL A 569 -20.86 4.94 -11.22
C VAL A 569 -19.54 4.66 -11.97
N GLY A 570 -18.51 5.48 -11.74
CA GLY A 570 -17.17 5.21 -12.23
C GLY A 570 -16.64 3.85 -11.74
N TRP A 571 -16.80 3.53 -10.46
CA TRP A 571 -16.43 2.22 -9.91
C TRP A 571 -17.20 1.06 -10.53
N VAL A 572 -18.50 1.20 -10.76
CA VAL A 572 -19.29 0.19 -11.47
C VAL A 572 -18.70 -0.06 -12.86
N GLY A 573 -18.37 1.01 -13.59
CA GLY A 573 -17.70 0.94 -14.89
C GLY A 573 -16.32 0.28 -14.82
N ALA A 574 -15.54 0.56 -13.78
CA ALA A 574 -14.24 -0.06 -13.57
C ALA A 574 -14.37 -1.57 -13.29
N VAL A 575 -15.28 -1.97 -12.40
CA VAL A 575 -15.49 -3.38 -12.00
C VAL A 575 -15.98 -4.23 -13.18
N ILE A 576 -16.85 -3.72 -14.05
CA ILE A 576 -17.30 -4.51 -15.21
C ILE A 576 -16.20 -4.71 -16.27
N CYS A 577 -15.16 -3.87 -16.24
CA CYS A 577 -14.08 -3.80 -17.22
C CYS A 577 -12.69 -4.16 -16.67
N MET A 578 -12.57 -4.56 -15.41
CA MET A 578 -11.29 -4.94 -14.82
C MET A 578 -10.92 -6.38 -15.17
N ALA A 579 -9.63 -6.64 -15.41
CA ALA A 579 -9.07 -7.97 -15.55
C ALA A 579 -8.00 -8.18 -14.48
N GLN A 580 -8.42 -8.72 -13.34
CA GLN A 580 -7.58 -8.98 -12.17
C GLN A 580 -7.50 -10.48 -11.89
N VAL A 581 -6.49 -10.89 -11.11
CA VAL A 581 -6.22 -12.32 -10.82
C VAL A 581 -7.43 -13.00 -10.18
N TRP A 582 -8.12 -12.29 -9.27
CA TRP A 582 -9.27 -12.80 -8.52
C TRP A 582 -10.61 -12.58 -9.24
N TYR A 583 -10.66 -11.67 -10.21
CA TYR A 583 -11.89 -11.35 -10.91
C TYR A 583 -11.62 -10.73 -12.29
N ILE A 584 -12.29 -11.27 -13.29
CA ILE A 584 -12.32 -10.72 -14.65
C ILE A 584 -13.75 -10.30 -14.97
N GLY A 585 -13.94 -9.02 -15.26
CA GLY A 585 -15.22 -8.42 -15.59
C GLY A 585 -15.80 -8.93 -16.91
N PRO A 586 -17.14 -8.89 -17.06
CA PRO A 586 -17.81 -9.40 -18.25
C PRO A 586 -17.37 -8.71 -19.54
N LEU A 587 -17.06 -7.41 -19.50
CA LEU A 587 -16.57 -6.68 -20.67
C LEU A 587 -15.08 -6.92 -20.92
N ALA A 588 -14.29 -7.10 -19.85
CA ALA A 588 -12.88 -7.44 -19.97
C ALA A 588 -12.65 -8.79 -20.67
N LYS A 589 -13.48 -9.80 -20.36
CA LYS A 589 -13.43 -11.14 -20.95
C LYS A 589 -13.65 -11.18 -22.47
N LEU A 590 -14.20 -10.12 -23.05
CA LEU A 590 -14.45 -10.06 -24.49
C LEU A 590 -13.15 -9.82 -25.29
N VAL A 591 -12.05 -9.45 -24.65
CA VAL A 591 -10.79 -9.09 -25.31
C VAL A 591 -9.68 -10.06 -24.93
N GLY A 592 -9.41 -11.01 -25.82
CA GLY A 592 -8.34 -12.00 -25.66
C GLY A 592 -8.63 -13.06 -24.59
N ASP A 593 -7.68 -13.97 -24.40
CA ASP A 593 -7.89 -15.15 -23.55
C ASP A 593 -7.86 -14.82 -22.04
N TYR A 594 -7.10 -13.80 -21.66
CA TYR A 594 -6.90 -13.36 -20.27
C TYR A 594 -7.72 -12.11 -19.90
N GLY A 595 -8.45 -11.55 -20.87
CA GLY A 595 -9.15 -10.28 -20.74
C GLY A 595 -8.24 -9.06 -20.83
N ALA A 596 -8.83 -7.91 -21.13
CA ALA A 596 -8.14 -6.61 -21.11
C ALA A 596 -8.58 -5.79 -19.90
N ASP A 597 -7.65 -5.39 -19.06
CA ASP A 597 -7.95 -4.47 -17.97
C ASP A 597 -8.17 -3.06 -18.52
N MET A 598 -9.45 -2.66 -18.52
CA MET A 598 -9.90 -1.35 -18.97
C MET A 598 -10.52 -0.51 -17.84
N GLY A 599 -10.31 -0.89 -16.58
CA GLY A 599 -10.98 -0.25 -15.44
C GLY A 599 -10.70 1.25 -15.32
N ASN A 600 -9.44 1.65 -15.57
CA ASN A 600 -9.01 3.05 -15.55
C ASN A 600 -9.76 3.92 -16.57
N TYR A 601 -9.83 3.46 -17.82
CA TYR A 601 -10.38 4.24 -18.92
C TYR A 601 -11.89 4.40 -18.81
N VAL A 602 -12.57 3.29 -18.50
CA VAL A 602 -14.03 3.27 -18.37
C VAL A 602 -14.47 3.97 -17.11
N GLY A 603 -13.77 3.75 -15.99
CA GLY A 603 -14.02 4.48 -14.75
C GLY A 603 -13.89 5.98 -14.92
N PHE A 604 -12.78 6.46 -15.51
CA PHE A 604 -12.58 7.88 -15.82
C PHE A 604 -13.72 8.43 -16.68
N SER A 605 -14.05 7.73 -17.76
CA SER A 605 -15.05 8.20 -18.74
C SER A 605 -16.46 8.23 -18.16
N TRP A 606 -16.87 7.23 -17.39
CA TRP A 606 -18.19 7.20 -16.76
C TRP A 606 -18.31 8.23 -15.64
N GLY A 607 -17.26 8.41 -14.83
CA GLY A 607 -17.19 9.49 -13.86
C GLY A 607 -17.35 10.86 -14.51
N ALA A 608 -16.60 11.11 -15.59
CA ALA A 608 -16.64 12.34 -16.37
C ALA A 608 -18.00 12.61 -17.06
N LEU A 609 -18.68 11.57 -17.52
CA LEU A 609 -19.99 11.73 -18.14
C LEU A 609 -21.10 12.05 -17.13
N VAL A 610 -21.01 11.48 -15.93
CA VAL A 610 -22.07 11.54 -14.92
C VAL A 610 -21.96 12.75 -14.01
N TYR A 611 -20.73 13.21 -13.70
CA TYR A 611 -20.53 14.30 -12.75
C TYR A 611 -21.12 15.65 -13.19
N PRO A 612 -20.92 16.15 -14.43
CA PRO A 612 -21.40 17.47 -14.84
C PRO A 612 -22.93 17.66 -14.73
N PRO A 613 -23.80 16.76 -15.23
CA PRO A 613 -25.24 16.95 -15.08
C PRO A 613 -25.69 16.90 -13.61
N LEU A 614 -25.11 15.99 -12.81
CA LEU A 614 -25.47 15.88 -11.39
C LEU A 614 -25.01 17.11 -10.60
N ARG A 615 -23.80 17.62 -10.87
CA ARG A 615 -23.25 18.80 -10.19
C ARG A 615 -24.05 20.05 -10.55
N TYR A 616 -24.52 20.17 -11.79
CA TYR A 616 -25.43 21.24 -12.17
C TYR A 616 -26.75 21.20 -11.38
N LEU A 617 -27.33 20.02 -11.17
CA LEU A 617 -28.53 19.86 -10.35
C LEU A 617 -28.26 20.18 -8.87
N GLU A 618 -27.14 19.72 -8.32
CA GLU A 618 -26.73 20.01 -6.95
C GLU A 618 -26.61 21.52 -6.71
N LEU A 619 -25.92 22.24 -7.61
CA LEU A 619 -25.81 23.70 -7.55
C LEU A 619 -27.16 24.40 -7.67
N ARG A 620 -28.08 23.89 -8.50
CA ARG A 620 -29.40 24.50 -8.71
C ARG A 620 -30.33 24.33 -7.52
N PHE A 621 -30.31 23.17 -6.84
CA PHE A 621 -31.23 22.87 -5.75
C PHE A 621 -30.68 23.20 -4.36
N ILE A 622 -29.37 23.02 -4.15
CA ILE A 622 -28.72 23.18 -2.84
C ILE A 622 -27.91 24.48 -2.77
N GLY A 623 -27.45 25.01 -3.91
CA GLY A 623 -26.73 26.27 -3.98
C GLY A 623 -25.23 26.21 -3.64
N ARG A 624 -24.65 25.02 -3.40
CA ARG A 624 -23.23 24.83 -3.09
C ARG A 624 -22.65 23.51 -3.59
#